data_AF-A0A959M366-F1
#
_entry.id   AF-A0A959M366-F1
#
_cell.length_a   1.000
_cell.length_b   1.000
_cell.length_c   1.000
_cell.angle_alpha   90.00
_cell.angle_beta   90.00
_cell.angle_gamma   90.00
#
_symmetry.space_group_name_H-M   'P 1'
#
loop_
_entity.id
_entity.type
_entity.pdbx_description
1 polymer ?
#
loop_
_entity_poly.entity_id
_entity_poly.type
_entity_poly.pdbx_seq_one_letter_code
_entity_poly.pdbx_strand_id
1 'polypeptide(L)'
;MSKIKLLTIAVVALALLNILLVTALIIGAPPRPEGPKQLIIDMLHLDADQIAEYDVLIQQHQKQVAEKEQIILDIKKELYAQLRQDSYPKKDSLLTQLGQTQLAIEQIHFKHFSNLKAICRPDQLESFNELSKELIRLFDRKPLPPK
;
A
#
# COMPACT_ATOMS: atom_id res chain seq x y z
N MET A 1 -20.94 -35.10 42.10
CA MET A 1 -20.66 -34.74 40.69
C MET A 1 -19.52 -35.62 40.20
N SER A 2 -19.66 -36.32 39.07
CA SER A 2 -18.58 -37.17 38.56
C SER A 2 -17.41 -36.32 38.07
N LYS A 3 -16.17 -36.78 38.24
CA LYS A 3 -14.95 -36.09 37.79
C LYS A 3 -15.02 -35.67 36.32
N ILE A 4 -15.72 -36.47 35.51
CA ILE A 4 -16.01 -36.22 34.09
C ILE A 4 -16.86 -34.95 33.93
N LYS A 5 -17.95 -34.78 34.68
CA LYS A 5 -18.80 -33.57 34.61
C LYS A 5 -18.03 -32.31 34.98
N LEU A 6 -17.14 -32.39 35.97
CA LEU A 6 -16.30 -31.26 36.37
C LEU A 6 -15.29 -30.89 35.28
N LEU A 7 -14.64 -31.89 34.66
CA LEU A 7 -13.74 -31.67 33.52
C LEU A 7 -14.49 -31.10 32.31
N THR A 8 -15.70 -31.59 32.01
CA THR A 8 -16.51 -31.05 30.90
C THR A 8 -16.85 -29.58 31.13
N ILE A 9 -17.26 -29.20 32.35
CA ILE A 9 -17.53 -27.79 32.70
C ILE A 9 -16.27 -26.93 32.56
N ALA A 10 -15.12 -27.42 33.03
CA ALA A 10 -13.85 -26.71 32.93
C ALA A 10 -13.41 -26.48 31.48
N VAL A 11 -13.57 -27.48 30.61
CA VAL A 11 -13.25 -27.37 29.18
C VAL A 11 -14.17 -26.38 28.47
N VAL A 12 -15.48 -26.42 28.76
CA VAL A 12 -16.44 -25.47 28.17
C VAL A 12 -16.17 -24.04 28.64
N ALA A 13 -15.89 -23.84 29.93
CA ALA A 13 -15.53 -22.52 30.46
C ALA A 13 -14.24 -21.98 29.84
N LEU A 14 -13.22 -22.84 29.66
CA LEU A 14 -11.97 -22.46 29.01
C LEU A 14 -12.18 -22.10 27.54
N ALA A 15 -13.03 -22.84 26.81
CA ALA A 15 -13.35 -22.54 25.42
C ALA A 15 -14.06 -21.18 25.29
N LEU A 16 -15.02 -20.89 26.16
CA LEU A 16 -15.72 -19.59 26.18
C LEU A 16 -14.77 -18.44 26.51
N LEU A 17 -13.84 -18.62 27.47
CA LEU A 17 -12.83 -17.63 27.81
C LEU A 17 -11.90 -17.34 26.62
N ASN A 18 -11.49 -18.38 25.88
CA ASN A 18 -10.66 -18.21 24.68
C ASN A 18 -11.42 -17.50 23.55
N ILE A 19 -12.69 -17.82 23.33
CA ILE A 19 -13.53 -17.10 22.36
C ILE A 19 -13.66 -15.62 22.74
N LEU A 20 -13.92 -15.34 24.02
CA LEU A 20 -13.99 -13.96 24.53
C LEU A 20 -12.68 -13.21 24.27
N LEU A 21 -11.53 -13.81 24.57
CA LEU A 21 -10.22 -13.23 24.31
C LEU A 21 -9.97 -12.95 22.81
N VAL A 22 -10.30 -13.92 21.94
CA VAL A 22 -10.16 -13.75 20.49
C VAL A 22 -11.05 -12.62 19.97
N THR A 23 -12.31 -12.57 20.40
CA THR A 23 -13.24 -11.49 20.00
C THR A 23 -12.78 -10.12 20.49
N ALA A 24 -12.28 -10.02 21.72
CA ALA A 24 -11.74 -8.78 22.29
C ALA A 24 -10.49 -8.30 21.53
N LEU A 25 -9.61 -9.20 21.09
CA LEU A 25 -8.44 -8.86 20.27
C LEU A 25 -8.80 -8.38 18.86
N ILE A 26 -9.88 -8.92 18.27
CA ILE A 26 -10.36 -8.48 16.95
C ILE A 26 -11.00 -7.09 17.05
N ILE A 27 -11.76 -6.81 18.10
CA ILE A 27 -12.47 -5.53 18.30
C ILE A 27 -11.53 -4.43 18.83
N GLY A 28 -10.57 -4.78 19.67
CA GLY A 28 -9.61 -3.85 20.29
C GLY A 28 -8.35 -3.58 19.48
N ALA A 29 -8.27 -4.06 18.23
CA ALA A 29 -7.16 -3.71 17.35
C ALA A 29 -7.17 -2.19 17.12
N PRO A 30 -6.11 -1.45 17.47
CA PRO A 30 -6.05 -0.02 17.20
C PRO A 30 -6.24 0.19 15.68
N PRO A 31 -6.97 1.24 15.25
CA PRO A 31 -7.06 1.56 13.83
C PRO A 31 -5.63 1.61 13.29
N ARG A 32 -5.39 0.86 12.22
CA ARG A 32 -4.09 0.90 11.53
C ARG A 32 -3.75 2.36 11.30
N PRO A 33 -2.48 2.79 11.53
CA PRO A 33 -2.09 4.18 11.30
C PRO A 33 -2.62 4.59 9.94
N GLU A 34 -3.53 5.56 9.95
CA GLU A 34 -4.33 5.90 8.79
C GLU A 34 -3.35 6.32 7.69
N GLY A 35 -3.36 5.56 6.60
CA GLY A 35 -2.45 5.82 5.49
C GLY A 35 -2.72 7.20 4.88
N PRO A 36 -1.86 7.67 3.95
CA PRO A 36 -2.02 8.96 3.28
C PRO A 36 -3.40 9.15 2.61
N LYS A 37 -4.15 8.07 2.37
CA LYS A 37 -5.56 8.09 1.96
C LYS A 37 -6.43 8.98 2.85
N GLN A 38 -6.42 8.79 4.17
CA GLN A 38 -7.35 9.48 5.06
C GLN A 38 -7.04 10.98 5.12
N LEU A 39 -5.75 11.32 5.19
CA LEU A 39 -5.28 12.70 5.12
C LEU A 39 -5.74 13.41 3.83
N ILE A 40 -5.73 12.69 2.69
CA ILE A 40 -6.21 13.23 1.41
C ILE A 40 -7.73 13.41 1.42
N ILE A 41 -8.49 12.45 1.96
CA ILE A 41 -9.95 12.55 2.10
C ILE A 41 -10.32 13.77 2.95
N ASP A 42 -9.64 13.94 4.08
CA ASP A 42 -9.91 15.02 5.04
C ASP A 42 -9.51 16.38 4.47
N MET A 43 -8.35 16.47 3.80
CA MET A 43 -7.84 17.73 3.23
C MET A 43 -8.65 18.22 2.02
N LEU A 44 -9.15 17.28 1.20
CA LEU A 44 -9.98 17.61 0.03
C LEU A 44 -11.47 17.64 0.35
N HIS A 45 -11.87 17.26 1.57
CA HIS A 45 -13.26 17.11 1.99
C HIS A 45 -14.06 16.27 0.97
N LEU A 46 -13.53 15.09 0.63
CA LEU A 46 -14.18 14.21 -0.36
C LEU A 46 -15.53 13.72 0.18
N ASP A 47 -16.55 13.71 -0.68
CA ASP A 47 -17.85 13.14 -0.37
C ASP A 47 -17.87 11.61 -0.55
N ALA A 48 -18.99 10.96 -0.21
CA ALA A 48 -19.11 9.51 -0.24
C ALA A 48 -18.89 8.91 -1.65
N ASP A 49 -19.35 9.59 -2.70
CA ASP A 49 -19.20 9.12 -4.08
C ASP A 49 -17.74 9.26 -4.53
N GLN A 50 -17.12 10.42 -4.23
CA GLN A 50 -15.71 10.66 -4.48
C GLN A 50 -14.79 9.69 -3.73
N ILE A 51 -15.12 9.33 -2.48
CA ILE A 51 -14.36 8.35 -1.70
C ILE A 51 -14.43 6.97 -2.36
N ALA A 52 -15.60 6.55 -2.83
CA ALA A 52 -15.77 5.27 -3.51
C ALA A 52 -14.96 5.21 -4.82
N GLU A 53 -14.98 6.30 -5.62
CA GLU A 53 -14.14 6.41 -6.82
C GLU A 53 -12.64 6.42 -6.49
N TYR A 54 -12.25 7.17 -5.46
CA TYR A 54 -10.86 7.25 -5.03
C TYR A 54 -10.32 5.89 -4.56
N ASP A 55 -11.13 5.08 -3.89
CA ASP A 55 -10.76 3.73 -3.49
C ASP A 55 -10.41 2.83 -4.68
N VAL A 56 -11.20 2.91 -5.76
CA VAL A 56 -10.92 2.19 -7.00
C VAL A 56 -9.61 2.69 -7.63
N LEU A 57 -9.39 4.02 -7.65
CA LEU A 57 -8.16 4.61 -8.17
C LEU A 57 -6.91 4.16 -7.38
N ILE A 58 -7.01 4.06 -6.05
CA ILE A 58 -5.93 3.56 -5.19
C ILE A 58 -5.62 2.10 -5.49
N GLN A 59 -6.63 1.24 -5.57
CA GLN A 59 -6.42 -0.18 -5.84
C GLN A 59 -5.76 -0.41 -7.21
N GLN A 60 -6.24 0.30 -8.24
CA GLN A 60 -5.64 0.24 -9.58
C GLN A 60 -4.19 0.71 -9.57
N HIS A 61 -3.91 1.82 -8.89
CA HIS A 61 -2.57 2.38 -8.76
C HIS A 61 -1.61 1.38 -8.08
N GLN A 62 -2.00 0.83 -6.92
CA GLN A 62 -1.20 -0.14 -6.16
C GLN A 62 -0.85 -1.37 -7.00
N LYS A 63 -1.84 -1.90 -7.74
CA LYS A 63 -1.63 -3.05 -8.63
C LYS A 63 -0.61 -2.72 -9.72
N GLN A 64 -0.78 -1.59 -10.41
CA GLN A 64 0.10 -1.19 -11.51
C GLN A 64 1.54 -0.93 -11.04
N VAL A 65 1.72 -0.30 -9.88
CA VAL A 65 3.05 -0.08 -9.30
C VAL A 65 3.69 -1.41 -8.90
N ALA A 66 2.96 -2.29 -8.21
CA ALA A 66 3.48 -3.60 -7.79
C ALA A 66 3.95 -4.45 -8.99
N GLU A 67 3.20 -4.45 -10.10
CA GLU A 67 3.60 -5.12 -11.34
C GLU A 67 4.93 -4.59 -11.89
N LYS A 68 5.15 -3.27 -11.87
CA LYS A 68 6.40 -2.65 -12.33
C LYS A 68 7.56 -2.87 -11.36
N GLU A 69 7.32 -2.84 -10.05
CA GLU A 69 8.33 -3.15 -9.03
C GLU A 69 8.84 -4.58 -9.16
N GLN A 70 7.95 -5.54 -9.46
CA GLN A 70 8.35 -6.92 -9.73
C GLN A 70 9.25 -7.01 -10.98
N ILE A 71 8.90 -6.31 -12.05
CA ILE A 71 9.74 -6.23 -13.26
C ILE A 71 11.12 -5.63 -12.94
N ILE A 72 11.19 -4.54 -12.15
CA ILE A 72 12.45 -3.95 -11.69
C ILE A 72 13.30 -4.98 -10.94
N LEU A 73 12.69 -5.74 -10.03
CA LEU A 73 13.39 -6.76 -9.27
C LEU A 73 14.00 -7.82 -10.19
N ASP A 74 13.26 -8.28 -11.19
CA ASP A 74 13.73 -9.31 -12.11
C ASP A 74 14.82 -8.79 -13.07
N ILE A 75 14.69 -7.55 -13.57
CA ILE A 75 15.75 -6.88 -14.34
C ILE A 75 17.04 -6.76 -13.50
N LYS A 76 16.92 -6.36 -12.21
CA LYS A 76 18.08 -6.25 -11.30
C LYS A 76 18.76 -7.59 -11.07
N LYS A 77 17.98 -8.66 -10.89
CA LYS A 77 18.53 -10.03 -10.76
C LYS A 77 19.33 -10.42 -12.01
N GLU A 78 18.80 -10.18 -13.21
CA GLU A 78 19.51 -10.50 -14.45
C GLU A 78 20.75 -9.62 -14.64
N LEU A 79 20.65 -8.33 -14.31
CA LEU A 79 21.77 -7.38 -14.39
C LEU A 79 22.93 -7.82 -13.50
N TYR A 80 22.66 -8.22 -12.25
CA TYR A 80 23.72 -8.67 -11.35
C TYR A 80 24.21 -10.09 -11.65
N ALA A 81 23.40 -10.93 -12.30
CA ALA A 81 23.87 -12.23 -12.80
C ALA A 81 24.96 -12.09 -13.88
N GLN A 82 25.00 -10.96 -14.62
CA GLN A 82 26.07 -10.66 -15.58
C GLN A 82 27.45 -10.58 -14.91
N LEU A 83 27.54 -10.22 -13.62
CA LEU A 83 28.81 -10.11 -12.89
C LEU A 83 29.56 -11.44 -12.73
N ARG A 84 28.94 -12.57 -13.07
CA ARG A 84 29.57 -13.91 -13.06
C ARG A 84 30.25 -14.26 -14.37
N GLN A 85 30.13 -13.42 -15.40
CA GLN A 85 30.66 -13.64 -16.73
C GLN A 85 31.92 -12.79 -16.94
N ASP A 86 32.82 -13.24 -17.82
CA ASP A 86 34.05 -12.51 -18.18
C ASP A 86 33.77 -11.17 -18.91
N SER A 87 32.56 -11.01 -19.44
CA SER A 87 32.06 -9.79 -20.07
C SER A 87 30.59 -9.56 -19.74
N TYR A 88 30.06 -8.35 -20.01
CA TYR A 88 28.70 -7.95 -19.62
C TYR A 88 27.80 -7.61 -20.82
N PRO A 89 27.58 -8.54 -21.77
CA PRO A 89 26.94 -8.24 -23.05
C PRO A 89 25.51 -7.68 -22.92
N LYS A 90 24.77 -7.99 -21.84
CA LYS A 90 23.40 -7.49 -21.64
C LYS A 90 23.30 -6.24 -20.77
N LYS A 91 24.41 -5.74 -20.20
CA LYS A 91 24.40 -4.64 -19.22
C LYS A 91 23.61 -3.43 -19.72
N ASP A 92 23.93 -2.92 -20.90
CA ASP A 92 23.35 -1.67 -21.39
C ASP A 92 21.86 -1.81 -21.74
N SER A 93 21.46 -2.96 -22.30
CA SER A 93 20.06 -3.27 -22.54
C SER A 93 19.26 -3.36 -21.24
N LEU A 94 19.79 -4.05 -20.23
CA LEU A 94 19.13 -4.19 -18.92
C LEU A 94 19.02 -2.85 -18.19
N LEU A 95 20.04 -1.98 -18.26
CA LEU A 95 19.98 -0.63 -17.70
C LEU A 95 18.96 0.25 -18.42
N THR A 96 18.84 0.11 -19.74
CA THR A 96 17.84 0.83 -20.53
C THR A 96 16.42 0.37 -20.14
N GLN A 97 16.19 -0.94 -20.04
CA GLN A 97 14.91 -1.50 -19.59
C GLN A 97 14.57 -1.06 -18.16
N LEU A 98 15.55 -1.01 -17.27
CA LEU A 98 15.38 -0.51 -15.91
C LEU A 98 14.90 0.95 -15.91
N GLY A 99 15.56 1.81 -16.70
CA GLY A 99 15.18 3.21 -16.85
C GLY A 99 13.78 3.39 -17.43
N GLN A 100 13.42 2.62 -18.46
CA GLN A 100 12.07 2.63 -19.04
C GLN A 100 11.00 2.18 -18.03
N THR A 101 11.32 1.18 -17.20
CA THR A 101 10.39 0.70 -16.17
C THR A 101 10.19 1.74 -15.07
N GLN A 102 11.26 2.43 -14.66
CA GLN A 102 11.16 3.54 -13.71
C GLN A 102 10.31 4.70 -14.28
N LEU A 103 10.53 5.05 -15.54
CA LEU A 103 9.71 6.07 -16.22
C LEU A 103 8.22 5.69 -16.22
N ALA A 104 7.90 4.41 -16.47
CA ALA A 104 6.53 3.93 -16.44
C ALA A 104 5.91 4.05 -15.03
N ILE A 105 6.67 3.80 -13.97
CA ILE A 105 6.21 4.01 -12.59
C ILE A 105 5.88 5.48 -12.35
N GLU A 106 6.75 6.42 -12.75
CA GLU A 106 6.47 7.86 -12.59
C GLU A 106 5.22 8.31 -13.37
N GLN A 107 4.99 7.76 -14.56
CA GLN A 107 3.76 8.00 -15.31
C GLN A 107 2.53 7.49 -14.57
N ILE A 108 2.62 6.34 -13.90
CA ILE A 108 1.55 5.78 -13.08
C ILE A 108 1.28 6.66 -11.84
N HIS A 109 2.33 7.15 -11.16
CA HIS A 109 2.20 8.10 -10.03
C HIS A 109 1.50 9.39 -10.49
N PHE A 110 2.00 10.03 -11.55
CA PHE A 110 1.42 11.26 -12.06
C PHE A 110 -0.04 11.08 -12.47
N LYS A 111 -0.35 9.97 -13.16
CA LYS A 111 -1.72 9.65 -13.57
C LYS A 111 -2.64 9.44 -12.36
N HIS A 112 -2.17 8.82 -11.28
CA HIS A 112 -2.97 8.66 -10.06
C HIS A 112 -3.41 10.01 -9.48
N PHE A 113 -2.49 10.96 -9.35
CA PHE A 113 -2.82 12.31 -8.86
C PHE A 113 -3.67 13.10 -9.87
N SER A 114 -3.46 12.92 -11.18
CA SER A 114 -4.33 13.51 -12.20
C SER A 114 -5.75 12.98 -12.13
N ASN A 115 -5.93 11.68 -11.87
CA ASN A 115 -7.25 11.07 -11.72
C ASN A 115 -7.93 11.56 -10.42
N LEU A 116 -7.18 11.69 -9.32
CA LEU A 116 -7.68 12.29 -8.08
C LEU A 116 -8.15 13.73 -8.32
N LYS A 117 -7.40 14.53 -9.11
CA LYS A 117 -7.83 15.88 -9.49
C LYS A 117 -9.13 15.86 -10.30
N ALA A 118 -9.32 14.87 -11.17
CA ALA A 118 -10.47 14.79 -12.05
C ALA A 118 -11.78 14.50 -11.32
N ILE A 119 -11.73 13.81 -10.17
CA ILE A 119 -12.91 13.57 -9.33
C ILE A 119 -13.23 14.74 -8.39
N CYS A 120 -12.34 15.73 -8.27
CA CYS A 120 -12.55 16.92 -7.44
C CYS A 120 -13.55 17.89 -8.07
N ARG A 121 -14.42 18.47 -7.25
CA ARG A 121 -15.31 19.57 -7.64
C ARG A 121 -14.55 20.90 -7.71
N PRO A 122 -15.10 21.94 -8.38
CA PRO A 122 -14.44 23.24 -8.49
C PRO A 122 -14.03 23.87 -7.15
N ASP A 123 -14.84 23.69 -6.10
CA ASP A 123 -14.57 24.16 -4.74
C ASP A 123 -13.38 23.47 -4.05
N GLN A 124 -13.01 22.27 -4.50
CA GLN A 124 -11.92 21.47 -3.91
C GLN A 124 -10.57 21.67 -4.63
N LEU A 125 -10.55 22.35 -5.79
CA LEU A 125 -9.34 22.49 -6.60
C LEU A 125 -8.26 23.34 -5.92
N GLU A 126 -8.63 24.30 -5.08
CA GLU A 126 -7.67 25.07 -4.29
C GLU A 126 -6.98 24.19 -3.24
N SER A 127 -7.74 23.40 -2.49
CA SER A 127 -7.21 22.40 -1.55
C SER A 127 -6.33 21.36 -2.25
N PHE A 128 -6.69 20.94 -3.47
CA PHE A 128 -5.86 20.05 -4.28
C PHE A 128 -4.52 20.69 -4.65
N ASN A 129 -4.50 21.97 -5.01
CA ASN A 129 -3.25 22.66 -5.32
C ASN A 129 -2.34 22.76 -4.09
N GLU A 130 -2.89 22.97 -2.89
CA GLU A 130 -2.10 22.92 -1.65
C GLU A 130 -1.59 21.51 -1.35
N LEU A 131 -2.45 20.49 -1.48
CA LEU A 131 -2.03 19.08 -1.35
C LEU A 131 -0.86 18.75 -2.29
N SER A 132 -0.88 19.25 -3.53
CA SER A 132 0.14 18.97 -4.55
C SER A 132 1.55 19.37 -4.11
N LYS A 133 1.68 20.39 -3.26
CA LYS A 133 2.96 20.87 -2.71
C LYS A 133 3.52 19.93 -1.64
N GLU A 134 2.65 19.23 -0.92
CA GLU A 134 3.00 18.32 0.16
C GLU A 134 3.15 16.86 -0.32
N LEU A 135 2.80 16.54 -1.57
CA LEU A 135 2.83 15.15 -2.09
C LEU A 135 4.18 14.46 -1.90
N ILE A 136 5.30 15.15 -2.19
CA ILE A 136 6.63 14.58 -1.98
C ILE A 136 6.79 14.19 -0.52
N ARG A 137 6.46 15.07 0.42
CA ARG A 137 6.59 14.79 1.86
C ARG A 137 5.67 13.66 2.34
N LEU A 138 4.45 13.56 1.80
CA LEU A 138 3.47 12.54 2.18
C LEU A 138 3.83 11.14 1.68
N PHE A 139 4.50 11.05 0.53
CA PHE A 139 4.82 9.79 -0.13
C PHE A 139 6.31 9.42 -0.11
N ASP A 140 7.18 10.29 0.39
CA ASP A 140 8.59 9.99 0.67
C ASP A 140 8.68 9.02 1.85
N ARG A 141 8.59 7.72 1.54
CA ARG A 141 8.80 6.66 2.52
C ARG A 141 10.26 6.73 2.96
N LYS A 142 10.51 7.33 4.13
CA LYS A 142 11.77 7.10 4.84
C LYS A 142 11.96 5.58 4.95
N PRO A 143 13.04 5.00 4.40
CA PRO A 143 13.24 3.56 4.47
C PRO A 143 13.23 3.14 5.93
N LEU A 144 12.39 2.15 6.27
CA LEU A 144 12.44 1.51 7.59
C LEU A 144 13.87 1.00 7.79
N PRO A 145 14.51 1.28 8.93
CA PRO A 145 15.83 0.76 9.21
C PRO A 145 15.80 -0.78 9.09
N PRO A 146 16.83 -1.41 8.51
CA PRO A 146 16.91 -2.86 8.48
C PRO A 146 16.84 -3.38 9.92
N LYS A 147 15.96 -4.38 10.14
CA LYS A 147 15.89 -5.14 11.40
C LYS A 147 17.10 -6.06 11.53
#